data_AF-A0A7V3VCC5-F1
#
_entry.id   AF-A0A7V3VCC5-F1
#
_cell.length_a   1.000
_cell.length_b   1.000
_cell.length_c   1.000
_cell.angle_alpha   90.00
_cell.angle_beta   90.00
_cell.angle_gamma   90.00
#
_symmetry.space_group_name_H-M   'P 1'
#
loop_
_entity.id
_entity.type
_entity.pdbx_description
1 polymer ?
#
loop_
_entity_poly.entity_id
_entity_poly.type
_entity_poly.pdbx_seq_one_letter_code
_entity_poly.pdbx_strand_id
1 'polypeptide(L)'
;MKKLFFVFVFLLFSVYSYSQFLFGAFSPLKNWKKVETKYFEIYFTPESENFASKVYSVCDEVYELLKDRMNSGFDYKFPVVVVDSSDLPNGFYMPIPRPRIVLYSSMISKNSDFFSDDDVKILFLHELTHALASEPARGFWSILRAIFGYYVVPNLYLPGTFLESITVFNESSWGFGRINNPMFSDILLADVYYGKFRSFYKSSLVGYDFSGEEWYLYGGLFFDYLREKYGYEKVVSFYTENSYYMPNFFYLAFKNTFGRTIFEEWDDFRGYASTKLSNRISNSELPEFLTSEGWYKNDFRFFSNFIIYSQSSTKTAFSGLKYISLDGKQKGFLLYGKYIGSFDIKGNTIAFTEYVGTRYEDRFFLKFAKLGVKGNKVYLYDEVDTGISGVYKVALKDEKTVFLLIDKDGKSYLSLYSLGTWSLGTSSLVTSSIVTSSQSDLTNIFTWNDRVGIDIDVNDKYLVLLSRVNGNGVIEIFDLSTFEKVREVTNVGVAFSVKFSEGDIITGD
;
A
#
# COMPACT_ATOMS: atom_id res chain seq x y z
N MET A 1 0.19 32.37 -38.87
CA MET A 1 -0.91 31.42 -38.57
C MET A 1 -0.48 29.95 -38.67
N LYS A 2 -0.01 29.44 -39.83
CA LYS A 2 0.40 28.03 -39.97
C LYS A 2 1.47 27.56 -38.97
N LYS A 3 2.51 28.36 -38.71
CA LYS A 3 3.56 28.03 -37.71
C LYS A 3 3.02 27.98 -36.26
N LEU A 4 2.08 28.86 -35.91
CA LEU A 4 1.44 28.88 -34.59
C LEU A 4 0.54 27.65 -34.39
N PHE A 5 -0.17 27.24 -35.44
CA PHE A 5 -0.98 26.02 -35.45
C PHE A 5 -0.11 24.76 -35.26
N PHE A 6 1.03 24.66 -35.95
CA PHE A 6 1.95 23.53 -35.77
C PHE A 6 2.58 23.48 -34.38
N VAL A 7 2.93 24.64 -33.79
CA VAL A 7 3.43 24.71 -32.41
C VAL A 7 2.34 24.30 -31.41
N PHE A 8 1.09 24.72 -31.62
CA PHE A 8 -0.04 24.33 -30.78
C PHE A 8 -0.36 22.83 -30.88
N VAL A 9 -0.33 22.26 -32.09
CA VAL A 9 -0.51 20.82 -32.33
C VAL A 9 0.65 20.02 -31.73
N PHE A 10 1.89 20.50 -31.86
CA PHE A 10 3.07 19.87 -31.25
C PHE A 10 3.02 19.93 -29.72
N LEU A 11 2.57 21.05 -29.14
CA LEU A 11 2.33 21.17 -27.70
C LEU A 11 1.24 20.20 -27.23
N LEU A 12 0.10 20.11 -27.94
CA LEU A 12 -0.95 19.12 -27.65
C LEU A 12 -0.44 17.68 -27.75
N PHE A 13 0.35 17.35 -28.78
CA PHE A 13 0.94 16.02 -28.93
C PHE A 13 2.00 15.72 -27.87
N SER A 14 2.79 16.72 -27.48
CA SER A 14 3.79 16.57 -26.42
C SER A 14 3.13 16.38 -25.06
N VAL A 15 2.05 17.12 -24.75
CA VAL A 15 1.24 16.93 -23.54
C VAL A 15 0.54 15.56 -23.56
N TYR A 16 0.02 15.11 -24.71
CA TYR A 16 -0.58 13.79 -24.86
C TYR A 16 0.44 12.66 -24.69
N SER A 17 1.64 12.79 -25.26
CA SER A 17 2.71 11.79 -25.15
C SER A 17 3.31 11.74 -23.75
N TYR A 18 3.45 12.89 -23.08
CA TYR A 18 3.89 12.96 -21.68
C TYR A 18 2.83 12.40 -20.72
N SER A 19 1.54 12.53 -21.05
CA SER A 19 0.44 11.98 -20.24
C SER A 19 0.48 10.45 -20.17
N GLN A 20 0.79 9.75 -21.27
CA GLN A 20 0.86 8.29 -21.27
C GLN A 20 1.92 7.74 -20.31
N PHE A 21 3.00 8.49 -20.07
CA PHE A 21 4.11 8.06 -19.22
C PHE A 21 3.86 8.27 -17.71
N LEU A 22 2.92 9.15 -17.33
CA LEU A 22 2.68 9.52 -15.93
C LEU A 22 1.37 8.95 -15.33
N PHE A 23 0.41 8.48 -16.14
CA PHE A 23 -0.95 8.14 -15.69
C PHE A 23 -1.23 6.63 -15.48
N GLY A 24 -0.26 5.86 -14.96
CA GLY A 24 -0.48 4.44 -14.66
C GLY A 24 -0.83 3.62 -15.90
N ALA A 25 -0.12 3.86 -17.00
CA ALA A 25 -0.30 3.10 -18.24
C ALA A 25 0.27 1.69 -18.07
N PHE A 26 -0.60 0.69 -18.16
CA PHE A 26 -0.18 -0.71 -18.20
C PHE A 26 0.21 -1.10 -19.61
N SER A 27 1.16 -2.05 -19.74
CA SER A 27 1.61 -2.51 -21.05
C SER A 27 0.42 -3.01 -21.88
N PRO A 28 0.19 -2.45 -23.08
CA PRO A 28 -0.88 -2.91 -23.97
C PRO A 28 -0.59 -4.28 -24.57
N LEU A 29 0.64 -4.79 -24.39
CA LEU A 29 1.09 -6.08 -24.91
C LEU A 29 0.74 -7.27 -24.00
N LYS A 30 0.18 -7.03 -22.81
CA LYS A 30 -0.31 -8.11 -21.94
C LYS A 30 -1.56 -8.77 -22.55
N ASN A 31 -1.81 -10.02 -22.17
CA ASN A 31 -2.98 -10.78 -22.62
C ASN A 31 -4.25 -10.33 -21.87
N TRP A 32 -4.75 -9.15 -22.18
CA TRP A 32 -5.92 -8.58 -21.50
C TRP A 32 -7.20 -9.35 -21.80
N LYS A 33 -7.89 -9.75 -20.74
CA LYS A 33 -9.26 -10.26 -20.75
C LYS A 33 -10.22 -9.16 -20.27
N LYS A 34 -11.48 -9.27 -20.69
CA LYS A 34 -12.58 -8.38 -20.28
C LYS A 34 -13.78 -9.23 -19.86
N VAL A 35 -14.40 -8.86 -18.75
CA VAL A 35 -15.75 -9.30 -18.37
C VAL A 35 -16.62 -8.09 -18.07
N GLU A 36 -17.92 -8.19 -18.30
CA GLU A 36 -18.87 -7.10 -18.05
C GLU A 36 -19.91 -7.51 -17.02
N THR A 37 -20.29 -6.56 -16.17
CA THR A 37 -21.43 -6.68 -15.25
C THR A 37 -22.56 -5.74 -15.71
N LYS A 38 -23.56 -5.51 -14.84
CA LYS A 38 -24.58 -4.48 -15.09
C LYS A 38 -23.96 -3.09 -15.16
N TYR A 39 -22.99 -2.79 -14.28
CA TYR A 39 -22.42 -1.45 -14.10
C TYR A 39 -20.95 -1.30 -14.46
N PHE A 40 -20.21 -2.39 -14.69
CA PHE A 40 -18.75 -2.33 -14.85
C PHE A 40 -18.23 -3.07 -16.08
N GLU A 41 -17.09 -2.57 -16.58
CA GLU A 41 -16.21 -3.28 -17.51
C GLU A 41 -14.93 -3.65 -16.75
N ILE A 42 -14.72 -4.92 -16.44
CA ILE A 42 -13.57 -5.38 -15.66
C ILE A 42 -12.51 -5.93 -16.63
N TYR A 43 -11.38 -5.25 -16.69
CA TYR A 43 -10.20 -5.61 -17.48
C TYR A 43 -9.16 -6.25 -16.57
N PHE A 44 -8.65 -7.41 -16.94
CA PHE A 44 -7.68 -8.14 -16.12
C PHE A 44 -6.72 -8.96 -16.98
N THR A 45 -5.60 -9.38 -16.40
CA THR A 45 -4.68 -10.36 -17.02
C THR A 45 -4.91 -11.75 -16.40
N PRO A 46 -4.53 -12.86 -17.07
CA PRO A 46 -4.76 -14.21 -16.56
C PRO A 46 -4.24 -14.43 -15.13
N GLU A 47 -3.14 -13.78 -14.77
CA GLU A 47 -2.51 -13.85 -13.44
C GLU A 47 -3.39 -13.22 -12.35
N SER A 48 -4.27 -12.29 -12.73
CA SER A 48 -5.17 -11.56 -11.81
C SER A 48 -6.61 -12.09 -11.81
N GLU A 49 -6.87 -13.20 -12.50
CA GLU A 49 -8.22 -13.72 -12.76
C GLU A 49 -8.99 -14.05 -11.48
N ASN A 50 -8.32 -14.64 -10.47
CA ASN A 50 -8.94 -14.94 -9.18
C ASN A 50 -9.42 -13.67 -8.45
N PHE A 51 -8.62 -12.60 -8.45
CA PHE A 51 -9.00 -11.34 -7.83
C PHE A 51 -10.11 -10.65 -8.62
N ALA A 52 -10.00 -10.64 -9.96
CA ALA A 52 -11.04 -10.10 -10.84
C ALA A 52 -12.39 -10.82 -10.67
N SER A 53 -12.38 -12.13 -10.44
CA SER A 53 -13.60 -12.91 -10.15
C SER A 53 -14.25 -12.47 -8.83
N LYS A 54 -13.46 -12.21 -7.78
CA LYS A 54 -13.99 -11.65 -6.52
C LYS A 54 -14.60 -10.27 -6.72
N VAL A 55 -13.92 -9.38 -7.44
CA VAL A 55 -14.44 -8.04 -7.79
C VAL A 55 -15.76 -8.16 -8.56
N TYR A 56 -15.82 -9.03 -9.58
CA TYR A 56 -17.02 -9.31 -10.36
C TYR A 56 -18.21 -9.73 -9.48
N SER A 57 -17.96 -10.53 -8.43
CA SER A 57 -19.02 -11.02 -7.55
C SER A 57 -19.62 -9.96 -6.63
N VAL A 58 -18.89 -8.86 -6.34
CA VAL A 58 -19.32 -7.85 -5.34
C VAL A 58 -19.62 -6.48 -5.95
N CYS A 59 -19.09 -6.15 -7.13
CA CYS A 59 -19.05 -4.76 -7.61
C CYS A 59 -20.43 -4.14 -7.86
N ASP A 60 -21.38 -4.90 -8.43
CA ASP A 60 -22.73 -4.38 -8.73
C ASP A 60 -23.52 -4.11 -7.44
N GLU A 61 -23.42 -4.98 -6.42
CA GLU A 61 -24.05 -4.77 -5.10
C GLU A 61 -23.51 -3.52 -4.43
N VAL A 62 -22.18 -3.37 -4.41
CA VAL A 62 -21.50 -2.21 -3.81
C VAL A 62 -21.89 -0.91 -4.52
N TYR A 63 -22.03 -0.94 -5.86
CA TYR A 63 -22.45 0.24 -6.61
C TYR A 63 -23.87 0.66 -6.31
N GLU A 64 -24.85 -0.25 -6.31
CA GLU A 64 -26.24 0.09 -5.98
C GLU A 64 -26.33 0.69 -4.57
N LEU A 65 -25.62 0.09 -3.62
CA LEU A 65 -25.55 0.55 -2.24
C LEU A 65 -25.00 1.98 -2.12
N LEU A 66 -23.87 2.26 -2.79
CA LEU A 66 -23.23 3.57 -2.72
C LEU A 66 -23.95 4.62 -3.56
N LYS A 67 -24.46 4.27 -4.74
CA LYS A 67 -25.13 5.20 -5.66
C LYS A 67 -26.29 5.92 -4.99
N ASP A 68 -27.16 5.16 -4.32
CA ASP A 68 -28.35 5.71 -3.66
C ASP A 68 -27.96 6.58 -2.46
N ARG A 69 -27.01 6.11 -1.64
CA ARG A 69 -26.55 6.85 -0.46
C ARG A 69 -25.82 8.14 -0.84
N MET A 70 -24.93 8.07 -1.82
CA MET A 70 -24.13 9.20 -2.29
C MET A 70 -24.93 10.15 -3.20
N ASN A 71 -26.14 9.78 -3.61
CA ASN A 71 -26.95 10.50 -4.61
C ASN A 71 -26.12 10.89 -5.84
N SER A 72 -25.29 9.95 -6.30
CA SER A 72 -24.29 10.13 -7.36
C SER A 72 -24.13 8.82 -8.11
N GLY A 73 -23.86 8.87 -9.40
CA GLY A 73 -23.75 7.67 -10.23
C GLY A 73 -23.32 7.98 -11.65
N PHE A 74 -23.05 6.93 -12.42
CA PHE A 74 -22.60 7.00 -13.81
C PHE A 74 -23.68 6.45 -14.76
N ASP A 75 -23.74 7.02 -15.96
CA ASP A 75 -24.63 6.59 -17.05
C ASP A 75 -23.95 5.64 -18.05
N TYR A 76 -22.80 5.06 -17.68
CA TYR A 76 -22.02 4.16 -18.51
C TYR A 76 -21.44 3.02 -17.67
N LYS A 77 -21.00 1.94 -18.32
CA LYS A 77 -20.28 0.88 -17.62
C LYS A 77 -18.90 1.36 -17.20
N PHE A 78 -18.68 1.47 -15.91
CA PHE A 78 -17.49 2.08 -15.35
C PHE A 78 -16.28 1.11 -15.46
N PRO A 79 -15.12 1.54 -15.99
CA PRO A 79 -13.96 0.66 -16.13
C PRO A 79 -13.30 0.34 -14.80
N VAL A 80 -13.00 -0.95 -14.60
CA VAL A 80 -12.18 -1.46 -13.50
C VAL A 80 -11.02 -2.24 -14.09
N VAL A 81 -9.80 -1.99 -13.63
CA VAL A 81 -8.59 -2.65 -14.11
C VAL A 81 -7.96 -3.41 -12.96
N VAL A 82 -7.78 -4.72 -13.09
CA VAL A 82 -7.16 -5.58 -12.08
C VAL A 82 -5.82 -6.09 -12.60
N VAL A 83 -4.75 -5.83 -11.84
CA VAL A 83 -3.37 -6.13 -12.28
C VAL A 83 -2.50 -6.71 -11.17
N ASP A 84 -1.69 -7.71 -11.51
CA ASP A 84 -0.63 -8.24 -10.66
C ASP A 84 0.68 -7.48 -10.97
N SER A 85 0.83 -6.29 -10.39
CA SER A 85 2.03 -5.43 -10.59
C SER A 85 2.53 -4.78 -9.31
N SER A 86 1.96 -5.16 -8.17
CA SER A 86 2.33 -4.69 -6.84
C SER A 86 2.01 -5.78 -5.83
N ASP A 87 2.94 -6.01 -4.91
CA ASP A 87 2.75 -6.89 -3.75
C ASP A 87 2.06 -6.18 -2.58
N LEU A 88 1.97 -4.84 -2.62
CA LEU A 88 1.23 -4.10 -1.62
C LEU A 88 -0.27 -4.19 -1.90
N PRO A 89 -1.11 -4.62 -0.93
CA PRO A 89 -2.56 -4.58 -1.03
C PRO A 89 -3.05 -3.15 -1.20
N ASN A 90 -3.41 -2.77 -2.42
CA ASN A 90 -3.82 -1.40 -2.72
C ASN A 90 -4.68 -1.27 -3.99
N GLY A 91 -5.33 -0.12 -4.12
CA GLY A 91 -6.06 0.32 -5.29
C GLY A 91 -5.93 1.84 -5.46
N PHE A 92 -6.45 2.36 -6.57
CA PHE A 92 -6.66 3.79 -6.74
C PHE A 92 -7.73 4.08 -7.78
N TYR A 93 -8.49 5.16 -7.56
CA TYR A 93 -9.30 5.81 -8.57
C TYR A 93 -8.46 6.77 -9.42
N MET A 94 -8.56 6.63 -10.74
CA MET A 94 -7.93 7.51 -11.71
C MET A 94 -9.00 8.28 -12.49
N PRO A 95 -9.20 9.59 -12.26
CA PRO A 95 -10.25 10.38 -12.90
C PRO A 95 -9.97 10.73 -14.37
N ILE A 96 -8.70 10.83 -14.77
CA ILE A 96 -8.25 11.37 -16.06
C ILE A 96 -7.19 10.43 -16.66
N PRO A 97 -7.11 10.23 -18.00
CA PRO A 97 -7.96 10.79 -19.05
C PRO A 97 -9.33 10.12 -19.19
N ARG A 98 -9.48 8.89 -18.68
CA ARG A 98 -10.75 8.18 -18.57
C ARG A 98 -10.89 7.70 -17.12
N PRO A 99 -12.01 8.03 -16.43
CA PRO A 99 -12.31 7.54 -15.11
C PRO A 99 -12.22 6.03 -15.07
N ARG A 100 -11.44 5.49 -14.15
CA ARG A 100 -11.32 4.06 -13.92
C ARG A 100 -10.84 3.79 -12.50
N ILE A 101 -11.18 2.63 -11.98
CA ILE A 101 -10.60 2.08 -10.75
C ILE A 101 -9.50 1.12 -11.17
N VAL A 102 -8.36 1.17 -10.49
CA VAL A 102 -7.25 0.23 -10.67
C VAL A 102 -7.06 -0.49 -9.34
N LEU A 103 -7.04 -1.82 -9.37
CA LEU A 103 -6.83 -2.66 -8.20
C LEU A 103 -5.60 -3.54 -8.43
N TYR A 104 -4.73 -3.59 -7.43
CA TYR A 104 -3.61 -4.52 -7.44
C TYR A 104 -4.06 -5.87 -6.90
N SER A 105 -3.74 -6.95 -7.61
CA SER A 105 -4.12 -8.33 -7.28
C SER A 105 -3.24 -8.90 -6.15
N SER A 106 -3.04 -8.14 -5.08
CA SER A 106 -2.30 -8.50 -3.86
C SER A 106 -3.24 -9.02 -2.78
N MET A 107 -2.74 -9.96 -1.97
CA MET A 107 -3.49 -10.42 -0.81
C MET A 107 -3.48 -9.31 0.24
N ILE A 108 -4.68 -8.96 0.70
CA ILE A 108 -4.87 -8.01 1.78
C ILE A 108 -4.74 -8.82 3.08
N SER A 109 -3.91 -8.37 4.01
CA SER A 109 -3.70 -9.05 5.28
C SER A 109 -4.97 -8.92 6.13
N LYS A 110 -5.34 -9.98 6.87
CA LYS A 110 -6.42 -9.94 7.88
C LYS A 110 -6.16 -8.91 8.99
N ASN A 111 -4.90 -8.51 9.18
CA ASN A 111 -4.50 -7.46 10.13
C ASN A 111 -4.37 -6.07 9.46
N SER A 112 -4.94 -5.86 8.28
CA SER A 112 -4.92 -4.57 7.61
C SER A 112 -5.78 -3.53 8.34
N ASP A 113 -5.47 -2.26 8.17
CA ASP A 113 -6.23 -1.16 8.77
C ASP A 113 -7.69 -1.12 8.30
N PHE A 114 -8.01 -1.78 7.19
CA PHE A 114 -9.36 -1.85 6.62
C PHE A 114 -10.38 -2.53 7.57
N PHE A 115 -9.95 -3.36 8.53
CA PHE A 115 -10.82 -3.96 9.55
C PHE A 115 -12.09 -4.59 8.93
N SER A 116 -11.92 -5.60 8.06
CA SER A 116 -12.98 -6.27 7.29
C SER A 116 -12.71 -7.76 7.14
N ASP A 117 -13.77 -8.56 7.04
CA ASP A 117 -13.67 -9.99 6.68
C ASP A 117 -13.66 -10.21 5.15
N ASP A 118 -14.05 -9.20 4.37
CA ASP A 118 -14.00 -9.18 2.91
C ASP A 118 -13.20 -7.97 2.42
N ASP A 119 -11.90 -8.20 2.23
CA ASP A 119 -10.96 -7.14 1.89
C ASP A 119 -11.14 -6.62 0.45
N VAL A 120 -11.60 -7.47 -0.47
CA VAL A 120 -11.83 -7.07 -1.87
C VAL A 120 -13.03 -6.14 -1.94
N LYS A 121 -14.11 -6.48 -1.21
CA LYS A 121 -15.31 -5.65 -1.14
C LYS A 121 -15.00 -4.28 -0.55
N ILE A 122 -14.27 -4.21 0.57
CA ILE A 122 -13.99 -2.92 1.21
C ILE A 122 -13.02 -2.06 0.38
N LEU A 123 -11.98 -2.65 -0.22
CA LEU A 123 -11.08 -1.92 -1.11
C LEU A 123 -11.84 -1.37 -2.32
N PHE A 124 -12.66 -2.19 -2.96
CA PHE A 124 -13.48 -1.73 -4.10
C PHE A 124 -14.46 -0.63 -3.70
N LEU A 125 -15.08 -0.74 -2.53
CA LEU A 125 -15.99 0.25 -1.99
C LEU A 125 -15.28 1.59 -1.74
N HIS A 126 -14.07 1.55 -1.17
CA HIS A 126 -13.22 2.72 -0.97
C HIS A 126 -12.99 3.45 -2.29
N GLU A 127 -12.48 2.74 -3.30
CA GLU A 127 -12.16 3.32 -4.60
C GLU A 127 -13.41 3.79 -5.37
N LEU A 128 -14.51 3.06 -5.26
CA LEU A 128 -15.78 3.45 -5.86
C LEU A 128 -16.34 4.71 -5.22
N THR A 129 -16.12 4.91 -3.92
CA THR A 129 -16.52 6.13 -3.24
C THR A 129 -15.77 7.35 -3.79
N HIS A 130 -14.46 7.25 -4.07
CA HIS A 130 -13.73 8.32 -4.76
C HIS A 130 -14.37 8.67 -6.11
N ALA A 131 -14.71 7.65 -6.90
CA ALA A 131 -15.31 7.85 -8.22
C ALA A 131 -16.67 8.57 -8.12
N LEU A 132 -17.54 8.12 -7.20
CA LEU A 132 -18.86 8.72 -6.98
C LEU A 132 -18.78 10.12 -6.37
N ALA A 133 -17.86 10.36 -5.44
CA ALA A 133 -17.62 11.68 -4.85
C ALA A 133 -17.05 12.68 -5.88
N SER A 134 -16.35 12.19 -6.90
CA SER A 134 -15.75 13.00 -7.97
C SER A 134 -16.72 13.35 -9.10
N GLU A 135 -17.81 12.61 -9.24
CA GLU A 135 -18.76 12.74 -10.36
C GLU A 135 -19.49 14.10 -10.42
N PRO A 136 -19.95 14.71 -9.32
CA PRO A 136 -20.66 15.98 -9.38
C PRO A 136 -19.87 17.08 -10.09
N ALA A 137 -20.50 17.69 -11.11
CA ALA A 137 -20.04 18.88 -11.80
C ALA A 137 -21.25 19.79 -12.07
N ARG A 138 -21.39 20.88 -11.33
CA ARG A 138 -22.58 21.75 -11.36
C ARG A 138 -22.23 23.18 -11.80
N GLY A 139 -23.26 23.96 -12.13
CA GLY A 139 -23.10 25.35 -12.57
C GLY A 139 -22.20 25.47 -13.80
N PHE A 140 -21.16 26.30 -13.71
CA PHE A 140 -20.21 26.49 -14.80
C PHE A 140 -19.44 25.21 -15.18
N TRP A 141 -19.19 24.32 -14.21
CA TRP A 141 -18.46 23.08 -14.45
C TRP A 141 -19.23 22.08 -15.30
N SER A 142 -20.57 22.05 -15.24
CA SER A 142 -21.36 21.15 -16.09
C SER A 142 -21.21 21.51 -17.57
N ILE A 143 -21.12 22.80 -17.88
CA ILE A 143 -20.88 23.32 -19.24
C ILE A 143 -19.50 22.87 -19.73
N LEU A 144 -18.47 23.07 -18.89
CA LEU A 144 -17.11 22.65 -19.24
C LEU A 144 -17.00 21.13 -19.37
N ARG A 145 -17.65 20.35 -18.51
CA ARG A 145 -17.67 18.88 -18.60
C ARG A 145 -18.37 18.39 -19.87
N ALA A 146 -19.43 19.06 -20.32
CA ALA A 146 -20.09 18.72 -21.58
C ALA A 146 -19.16 18.91 -22.81
N ILE A 147 -18.26 19.89 -22.77
CA ILE A 147 -17.32 20.18 -23.87
C ILE A 147 -16.07 19.30 -23.79
N PHE A 148 -15.48 19.20 -22.61
CA PHE A 148 -14.16 18.61 -22.42
C PHE A 148 -14.20 17.18 -21.87
N GLY A 149 -15.39 16.61 -21.62
CA GLY A 149 -15.51 15.27 -21.02
C GLY A 149 -14.75 15.21 -19.70
N TYR A 150 -14.22 14.05 -19.30
CA TYR A 150 -13.70 13.86 -17.95
C TYR A 150 -12.45 14.67 -17.52
N TYR A 151 -11.89 15.52 -18.39
CA TYR A 151 -10.80 16.44 -18.01
C TYR A 151 -11.18 17.54 -17.00
N VAL A 152 -12.47 17.72 -16.69
CA VAL A 152 -13.00 18.80 -15.81
C VAL A 152 -13.66 18.25 -14.53
N VAL A 153 -12.92 17.63 -13.64
CA VAL A 153 -13.43 17.08 -12.36
C VAL A 153 -13.28 18.12 -11.23
N PRO A 154 -14.34 18.83 -10.79
CA PRO A 154 -14.19 19.92 -9.82
C PRO A 154 -13.74 19.43 -8.45
N ASN A 155 -14.25 18.29 -8.01
CA ASN A 155 -13.94 17.73 -6.69
C ASN A 155 -12.51 17.19 -6.59
N LEU A 156 -11.80 17.00 -7.72
CA LEU A 156 -10.37 16.64 -7.71
C LEU A 156 -9.49 17.74 -7.10
N TYR A 157 -9.98 18.97 -7.02
CA TYR A 157 -9.28 20.10 -6.42
C TYR A 157 -9.55 20.26 -4.91
N LEU A 158 -10.29 19.34 -4.30
CA LEU A 158 -10.42 19.29 -2.85
C LEU A 158 -9.06 18.92 -2.21
N PRO A 159 -8.74 19.45 -1.02
CA PRO A 159 -7.63 18.96 -0.22
C PRO A 159 -7.69 17.44 -0.01
N GLY A 160 -6.53 16.78 0.01
CA GLY A 160 -6.42 15.31 0.16
C GLY A 160 -7.21 14.76 1.34
N THR A 161 -7.24 15.47 2.47
CA THR A 161 -8.10 15.10 3.61
C THR A 161 -9.54 14.88 3.20
N PHE A 162 -10.16 15.78 2.44
CA PHE A 162 -11.56 15.59 2.01
C PHE A 162 -11.69 14.47 0.97
N LEU A 163 -10.69 14.23 0.12
CA LEU A 163 -10.73 13.14 -0.84
C LEU A 163 -10.76 11.77 -0.12
N GLU A 164 -9.96 11.59 0.94
CA GLU A 164 -9.91 10.34 1.72
C GLU A 164 -10.99 10.26 2.81
N SER A 165 -11.41 11.39 3.39
CA SER A 165 -12.37 11.36 4.51
C SER A 165 -13.69 10.73 4.08
N ILE A 166 -14.17 11.04 2.87
CA ILE A 166 -15.43 10.50 2.37
C ILE A 166 -15.34 9.00 2.09
N THR A 167 -14.18 8.50 1.67
CA THR A 167 -13.98 7.08 1.41
C THR A 167 -13.88 6.29 2.71
N VAL A 168 -13.10 6.79 3.67
CA VAL A 168 -13.03 6.20 5.02
C VAL A 168 -14.37 6.24 5.76
N PHE A 169 -15.11 7.34 5.60
CA PHE A 169 -16.44 7.47 6.15
C PHE A 169 -17.42 6.45 5.57
N ASN A 170 -17.42 6.30 4.24
CA ASN A 170 -18.31 5.35 3.58
C ASN A 170 -17.89 3.92 3.91
N GLU A 171 -16.63 3.53 3.72
CA GLU A 171 -16.16 2.17 4.03
C GLU A 171 -16.49 1.76 5.46
N SER A 172 -16.55 2.72 6.39
CA SER A 172 -16.86 2.45 7.79
C SER A 172 -18.35 2.39 8.15
N SER A 173 -19.25 2.53 7.18
CA SER A 173 -20.69 2.68 7.44
C SER A 173 -21.43 1.37 7.77
N TRP A 174 -20.75 0.21 7.77
CA TRP A 174 -21.39 -1.11 7.94
C TRP A 174 -20.71 -1.99 9.00
N GLY A 175 -20.07 -1.38 9.99
CA GLY A 175 -19.46 -2.09 11.12
C GLY A 175 -18.05 -2.65 10.87
N PHE A 176 -17.61 -2.69 9.61
CA PHE A 176 -16.21 -2.85 9.20
C PHE A 176 -15.58 -1.49 8.86
N GLY A 177 -14.32 -1.40 8.46
CA GLY A 177 -13.69 -0.15 8.02
C GLY A 177 -12.89 0.59 9.09
N ARG A 178 -12.02 1.50 8.64
CA ARG A 178 -11.00 2.15 9.47
C ARG A 178 -11.55 2.90 10.69
N ILE A 179 -12.71 3.57 10.60
CA ILE A 179 -13.29 4.27 11.77
C ILE A 179 -13.73 3.29 12.86
N ASN A 180 -14.12 2.06 12.47
CA ASN A 180 -14.52 1.01 13.40
C ASN A 180 -13.32 0.24 13.98
N ASN A 181 -12.10 0.46 13.44
CA ASN A 181 -10.87 -0.05 14.02
C ASN A 181 -10.58 0.69 15.34
N PRO A 182 -10.52 0.01 16.49
CA PRO A 182 -10.25 0.65 17.79
C PRO A 182 -8.98 1.50 17.78
N MET A 183 -7.95 1.10 17.02
CA MET A 183 -6.70 1.83 16.88
C MET A 183 -6.90 3.27 16.42
N PHE A 184 -7.82 3.53 15.48
CA PHE A 184 -8.09 4.89 14.99
C PHE A 184 -8.64 5.77 16.11
N SER A 185 -9.62 5.26 16.85
CA SER A 185 -10.16 5.98 18.00
C SER A 185 -9.12 6.19 19.11
N ASP A 186 -8.28 5.19 19.39
CA ASP A 186 -7.27 5.24 20.45
C ASP A 186 -6.17 6.26 20.13
N ILE A 187 -5.74 6.33 18.87
CA ILE A 187 -4.77 7.32 18.41
C ILE A 187 -5.30 8.74 18.58
N LEU A 188 -6.54 9.01 18.14
CA LEU A 188 -7.14 10.34 18.29
C LEU A 188 -7.28 10.73 19.78
N LEU A 189 -7.67 9.77 20.62
CA LEU A 189 -7.78 9.97 22.06
C LEU A 189 -6.41 10.25 22.71
N ALA A 190 -5.38 9.52 22.33
CA ALA A 190 -4.01 9.78 22.78
C ALA A 190 -3.54 11.18 22.36
N ASP A 191 -3.83 11.60 21.12
CA ASP A 191 -3.50 12.94 20.66
C ASP A 191 -4.18 14.03 21.48
N VAL A 192 -5.45 13.85 21.85
CA VAL A 192 -6.14 14.79 22.76
C VAL A 192 -5.49 14.79 24.14
N TYR A 193 -5.29 13.60 24.73
CA TYR A 193 -4.78 13.44 26.08
C TYR A 193 -3.37 14.05 26.26
N TYR A 194 -2.47 13.80 25.30
CA TYR A 194 -1.11 14.32 25.33
C TYR A 194 -0.99 15.76 24.79
N GLY A 195 -2.10 16.43 24.48
CA GLY A 195 -2.10 17.80 23.94
C GLY A 195 -1.47 17.90 22.53
N LYS A 196 -1.50 16.79 21.77
CA LYS A 196 -0.96 16.66 20.41
C LYS A 196 -2.03 16.74 19.32
N PHE A 197 -3.30 17.01 19.66
CA PHE A 197 -4.39 17.13 18.70
C PHE A 197 -4.08 18.12 17.57
N ARG A 198 -4.05 17.61 16.34
CA ARG A 198 -3.64 18.37 15.16
C ARG A 198 -4.74 19.35 14.73
N SER A 199 -4.34 20.55 14.33
CA SER A 199 -5.23 21.49 13.62
C SER A 199 -5.60 20.91 12.25
N PHE A 200 -6.75 21.32 11.70
CA PHE A 200 -7.19 20.94 10.34
C PHE A 200 -6.06 21.08 9.30
N TYR A 201 -5.34 22.21 9.30
CA TYR A 201 -4.24 22.43 8.36
C TYR A 201 -3.15 21.35 8.48
N LYS A 202 -2.68 21.06 9.69
CA LYS A 202 -1.66 20.01 9.93
C LYS A 202 -2.15 18.62 9.54
N SER A 203 -3.41 18.28 9.83
CA SER A 203 -4.00 17.00 9.39
C SER A 203 -4.27 16.96 7.88
N SER A 204 -4.11 18.06 7.16
CA SER A 204 -4.31 18.14 5.70
C SER A 204 -3.03 18.26 4.89
N LEU A 205 -1.87 18.27 5.54
CA LEU A 205 -0.58 18.28 4.87
C LEU A 205 0.01 16.87 4.78
N VAL A 206 0.82 16.67 3.75
CA VAL A 206 1.78 15.55 3.66
C VAL A 206 3.17 16.18 3.70
N GLY A 207 4.06 15.67 4.54
CA GLY A 207 5.38 16.27 4.72
C GLY A 207 6.21 15.65 5.84
N TYR A 208 7.21 16.40 6.31
CA TYR A 208 8.20 15.88 7.27
C TYR A 208 7.61 15.34 8.58
N ASP A 209 6.54 15.99 9.07
CA ASP A 209 5.84 15.63 10.30
C ASP A 209 4.53 14.86 10.07
N PHE A 210 4.14 14.61 8.80
CA PHE A 210 2.82 14.06 8.43
C PHE A 210 2.93 13.03 7.31
N SER A 211 2.51 11.78 7.58
CA SER A 211 2.62 10.68 6.61
C SER A 211 1.53 10.70 5.56
N GLY A 212 0.46 11.46 5.78
CA GLY A 212 -0.77 11.39 4.97
C GLY A 212 -1.79 10.41 5.54
N GLU A 213 -1.38 9.54 6.48
CA GLU A 213 -2.30 8.69 7.26
C GLU A 213 -3.28 9.53 8.08
N GLU A 214 -2.91 10.76 8.42
CA GLU A 214 -3.80 11.71 9.07
C GLU A 214 -5.06 12.01 8.26
N TRP A 215 -5.03 11.88 6.93
CA TRP A 215 -6.22 12.06 6.10
C TRP A 215 -7.28 11.00 6.40
N TYR A 216 -6.85 9.75 6.54
CA TYR A 216 -7.73 8.64 6.89
C TYR A 216 -8.20 8.74 8.33
N LEU A 217 -7.26 8.97 9.26
CA LEU A 217 -7.52 9.00 10.69
C LEU A 217 -8.35 10.22 11.10
N TYR A 218 -7.77 11.42 10.99
CA TYR A 218 -8.45 12.65 11.44
C TYR A 218 -9.61 12.98 10.51
N GLY A 219 -9.43 12.83 9.20
CA GLY A 219 -10.45 13.13 8.22
C GLY A 219 -11.67 12.21 8.33
N GLY A 220 -11.45 10.89 8.39
CA GLY A 220 -12.52 9.92 8.59
C GLY A 220 -13.31 10.15 9.88
N LEU A 221 -12.61 10.31 11.02
CA LEU A 221 -13.25 10.58 12.31
C LEU A 221 -13.96 11.94 12.35
N PHE A 222 -13.44 12.95 11.64
CA PHE A 222 -14.12 14.24 11.50
C PHE A 222 -15.42 14.11 10.70
N PHE A 223 -15.43 13.31 9.63
CA PHE A 223 -16.64 13.03 8.85
C PHE A 223 -17.68 12.25 9.65
N ASP A 224 -17.24 11.31 10.50
CA ASP A 224 -18.13 10.62 11.41
C ASP A 224 -18.76 11.57 12.45
N TYR A 225 -17.97 12.49 13.00
CA TYR A 225 -18.47 13.58 13.84
C TYR A 225 -19.51 14.45 13.12
N LEU A 226 -19.23 14.85 11.87
CA LEU A 226 -20.19 15.62 11.07
C LEU A 226 -21.46 14.83 10.78
N ARG A 227 -21.37 13.51 10.56
CA ARG A 227 -22.54 12.63 10.41
C ARG A 227 -23.37 12.61 11.68
N GLU A 228 -22.77 12.45 12.85
CA GLU A 228 -23.50 12.44 14.12
C GLU A 228 -24.22 13.77 14.38
N LYS A 229 -23.61 14.89 13.97
CA LYS A 229 -24.17 16.23 14.18
C LYS A 229 -25.21 16.64 13.13
N TYR A 230 -24.99 16.30 11.86
CA TYR A 230 -25.73 16.85 10.72
C TYR A 230 -26.46 15.81 9.87
N GLY A 231 -26.22 14.51 10.09
CA GLY A 231 -26.74 13.43 9.27
C GLY A 231 -25.85 13.09 8.06
N TYR A 232 -26.02 11.87 7.56
CA TYR A 232 -25.21 11.32 6.47
C TYR A 232 -25.42 12.09 5.16
N GLU A 233 -26.66 12.42 4.83
CA GLU A 233 -27.03 13.12 3.60
C GLU A 233 -26.37 14.49 3.52
N LYS A 234 -26.19 15.15 4.68
CA LYS A 234 -25.56 16.45 4.75
C LYS A 234 -24.06 16.36 4.45
N VAL A 235 -23.37 15.36 4.99
CA VAL A 235 -21.95 15.08 4.70
C VAL A 235 -21.74 14.82 3.22
N VAL A 236 -22.58 13.98 2.61
CA VAL A 236 -22.52 13.71 1.16
C VAL A 236 -22.82 14.97 0.34
N SER A 237 -23.82 15.77 0.73
CA SER A 237 -24.22 16.96 -0.01
C SER A 237 -23.11 17.99 -0.19
N PHE A 238 -22.09 18.00 0.70
CA PHE A 238 -20.90 18.84 0.56
C PHE A 238 -20.19 18.66 -0.78
N TYR A 239 -20.10 17.43 -1.31
CA TYR A 239 -19.42 17.16 -2.58
C TYR A 239 -20.22 17.67 -3.77
N THR A 240 -21.55 17.62 -3.68
CA THR A 240 -22.43 18.23 -4.68
C THR A 240 -22.35 19.76 -4.59
N GLU A 241 -22.36 20.32 -3.39
CA GLU A 241 -22.22 21.75 -3.17
C GLU A 241 -20.88 22.29 -3.68
N ASN A 242 -19.76 21.64 -3.33
CA ASN A 242 -18.42 22.02 -3.77
C ASN A 242 -18.29 22.04 -5.30
N SER A 243 -19.05 21.18 -6.00
CA SER A 243 -19.07 21.13 -7.45
C SER A 243 -19.71 22.34 -8.14
N TYR A 244 -20.17 23.37 -7.40
CA TYR A 244 -20.53 24.69 -7.93
C TYR A 244 -19.39 25.73 -7.86
N TYR A 245 -18.35 25.48 -7.06
CA TYR A 245 -17.33 26.47 -6.72
C TYR A 245 -16.05 26.28 -7.53
N MET A 246 -15.30 27.37 -7.73
CA MET A 246 -13.97 27.32 -8.34
C MET A 246 -12.97 26.58 -7.44
N PRO A 247 -11.85 26.07 -7.98
CA PRO A 247 -10.85 25.38 -7.19
C PRO A 247 -10.37 26.26 -6.03
N ASN A 248 -10.08 25.64 -4.87
CA ASN A 248 -9.69 26.31 -3.62
C ASN A 248 -10.78 27.12 -2.89
N PHE A 249 -12.03 27.17 -3.38
CA PHE A 249 -13.15 27.80 -2.67
C PHE A 249 -14.00 26.81 -1.84
N PHE A 250 -13.47 25.62 -1.56
CA PHE A 250 -14.16 24.57 -0.81
C PHE A 250 -14.62 25.00 0.59
N TYR A 251 -13.96 25.98 1.22
CA TYR A 251 -14.37 26.52 2.51
C TYR A 251 -15.72 27.27 2.44
N LEU A 252 -16.05 27.87 1.30
CA LEU A 252 -17.37 28.47 1.05
C LEU A 252 -18.42 27.38 0.89
N ALA A 253 -18.13 26.34 0.10
CA ALA A 253 -19.00 25.18 -0.05
C ALA A 253 -19.28 24.49 1.29
N PHE A 254 -18.24 24.33 2.11
CA PHE A 254 -18.37 23.78 3.45
C PHE A 254 -19.27 24.66 4.32
N LYS A 255 -19.03 25.97 4.36
CA LYS A 255 -19.86 26.91 5.12
C LYS A 255 -21.30 26.94 4.63
N ASN A 256 -21.54 26.89 3.32
CA ASN A 256 -22.90 26.85 2.78
C ASN A 256 -23.60 25.52 3.10
N THR A 257 -22.85 24.42 3.11
CA THR A 257 -23.37 23.11 3.49
C THR A 257 -23.72 23.10 4.98
N PHE A 258 -22.75 23.29 5.87
CA PHE A 258 -22.91 23.05 7.31
C PHE A 258 -23.35 24.27 8.11
N GLY A 259 -23.41 25.46 7.49
CA GLY A 259 -23.74 26.73 8.17
C GLY A 259 -22.61 27.31 9.02
N ARG A 260 -21.51 26.57 9.22
CA ARG A 260 -20.34 26.93 10.03
C ARG A 260 -19.05 26.73 9.24
N THR A 261 -18.00 27.41 9.66
CA THR A 261 -16.68 27.26 9.06
C THR A 261 -16.04 25.94 9.46
N ILE A 262 -15.11 25.44 8.64
CA ILE A 262 -14.35 24.22 8.92
C ILE A 262 -13.63 24.33 10.27
N PHE A 263 -13.07 25.51 10.60
CA PHE A 263 -12.32 25.71 11.84
C PHE A 263 -13.20 25.65 13.08
N GLU A 264 -14.42 26.18 13.02
CA GLU A 264 -15.40 26.06 14.10
C GLU A 264 -15.81 24.60 14.31
N GLU A 265 -16.09 23.86 13.24
CA GLU A 265 -16.42 22.44 13.33
C GLU A 265 -15.24 21.59 13.80
N TRP A 266 -14.01 21.95 13.43
CA TRP A 266 -12.80 21.23 13.85
C TRP A 266 -12.51 21.42 15.34
N ASP A 267 -12.79 22.60 15.89
CA ASP A 267 -12.64 22.86 17.32
C ASP A 267 -13.73 22.15 18.14
N ASP A 268 -14.99 22.17 17.67
CA ASP A 268 -16.06 21.37 18.27
C ASP A 268 -15.71 19.85 18.22
N PHE A 269 -15.12 19.37 17.12
CA PHE A 269 -14.64 17.99 16.97
C PHE A 269 -13.56 17.63 18.01
N ARG A 270 -12.62 18.54 18.28
CA ARG A 270 -11.65 18.35 19.38
C ARG A 270 -12.36 18.19 20.74
N GLY A 271 -13.37 19.01 21.01
CA GLY A 271 -14.18 18.91 22.23
C GLY A 271 -14.97 17.60 22.31
N TYR A 272 -15.54 17.16 21.19
CA TYR A 272 -16.22 15.88 21.06
C TYR A 272 -15.27 14.70 21.35
N ALA A 273 -14.08 14.69 20.77
CA ALA A 273 -13.05 13.68 21.03
C ALA A 273 -12.63 13.66 22.52
N SER A 274 -12.53 14.84 23.15
CA SER A 274 -12.24 14.98 24.58
C SER A 274 -13.36 14.42 25.47
N THR A 275 -14.61 14.50 25.04
CA THR A 275 -15.75 13.91 25.78
C THR A 275 -15.78 12.39 25.67
N LYS A 276 -15.43 11.84 24.50
CA LYS A 276 -15.21 10.38 24.36
C LYS A 276 -14.07 9.91 25.28
N LEU A 277 -13.02 10.70 25.46
CA LEU A 277 -11.89 10.42 26.34
C LEU A 277 -12.30 10.29 27.82
N SER A 278 -13.09 11.22 28.35
CA SER A 278 -13.52 11.19 29.76
C SER A 278 -14.31 9.92 30.11
N ASN A 279 -15.03 9.36 29.15
CA ASN A 279 -15.79 8.13 29.35
C ASN A 279 -14.89 6.88 29.35
N ARG A 280 -13.75 6.90 28.64
CA ARG A 280 -12.85 5.74 28.46
C ARG A 280 -11.75 5.62 29.51
N ILE A 281 -11.17 6.75 29.97
CA ILE A 281 -10.05 6.78 30.94
C ILE A 281 -10.41 6.13 32.28
N SER A 282 -11.69 5.95 32.59
CA SER A 282 -12.09 5.18 33.77
C SER A 282 -11.58 3.72 33.77
N ASN A 283 -11.11 3.16 32.63
CA ASN A 283 -10.80 1.73 32.50
C ASN A 283 -9.54 1.31 31.68
N SER A 284 -8.63 2.18 31.20
CA SER A 284 -7.40 1.70 30.50
C SER A 284 -6.25 2.71 30.34
N GLU A 285 -5.02 2.21 30.21
CA GLU A 285 -3.82 2.97 29.79
C GLU A 285 -3.90 3.30 28.27
N LEU A 286 -3.69 4.56 27.89
CA LEU A 286 -3.72 5.01 26.49
C LEU A 286 -2.37 4.80 25.81
N PRO A 287 -2.33 4.49 24.50
CA PRO A 287 -1.09 4.31 23.77
C PRO A 287 -0.26 5.60 23.73
N GLU A 288 1.05 5.51 24.00
CA GLU A 288 1.98 6.63 23.84
C GLU A 288 2.71 6.55 22.50
N PHE A 289 2.79 7.68 21.80
CA PHE A 289 3.62 7.79 20.61
C PHE A 289 5.11 7.77 20.96
N LEU A 290 5.78 6.67 20.66
CA LEU A 290 7.23 6.56 20.81
C LEU A 290 8.00 7.39 19.77
N THR A 291 7.45 7.56 18.57
CA THR A 291 8.09 8.34 17.50
C THR A 291 7.24 9.53 17.09
N SER A 292 7.88 10.63 16.69
CA SER A 292 7.23 11.89 16.33
C SER A 292 7.49 12.33 14.88
N GLU A 293 8.28 11.57 14.11
CA GLU A 293 8.61 11.88 12.72
C GLU A 293 7.50 11.34 11.81
N GLY A 294 7.05 12.12 10.81
CA GLY A 294 5.89 11.80 9.97
C GLY A 294 6.11 10.78 8.84
N TRP A 295 7.11 9.91 8.95
CA TRP A 295 7.46 8.97 7.89
C TRP A 295 7.06 7.54 8.23
N TYR A 296 6.83 6.75 7.18
CA TYR A 296 6.58 5.32 7.28
C TYR A 296 7.70 4.63 8.05
N LYS A 297 7.28 3.87 9.06
CA LYS A 297 8.15 3.04 9.89
C LYS A 297 7.63 1.63 9.76
N ASN A 298 8.48 0.73 9.30
CA ASN A 298 8.11 -0.64 9.01
C ASN A 298 8.94 -1.61 9.86
N ASP A 299 8.53 -2.87 9.83
CA ASP A 299 9.30 -4.00 10.34
C ASP A 299 9.74 -3.87 11.80
N PHE A 300 8.86 -3.43 12.70
CA PHE A 300 9.21 -3.28 14.11
C PHE A 300 9.66 -4.60 14.72
N ARG A 301 10.82 -4.61 15.40
CA ARG A 301 11.36 -5.77 16.12
C ARG A 301 11.90 -5.36 17.48
N PHE A 302 11.65 -6.19 18.50
CA PHE A 302 12.20 -5.98 19.84
C PHE A 302 13.63 -6.53 19.91
N PHE A 303 14.53 -5.76 20.51
CA PHE A 303 15.86 -6.21 20.89
C PHE A 303 16.25 -5.60 22.23
N SER A 304 16.37 -6.43 23.26
CA SER A 304 16.55 -5.95 24.65
C SER A 304 15.44 -4.95 25.03
N ASN A 305 15.78 -3.77 25.57
CA ASN A 305 14.84 -2.70 25.92
C ASN A 305 14.59 -1.70 24.77
N PHE A 306 14.85 -2.11 23.53
CA PHE A 306 14.70 -1.25 22.34
C PHE A 306 13.75 -1.88 21.33
N ILE A 307 13.07 -1.01 20.60
CA ILE A 307 12.37 -1.31 19.35
C ILE A 307 13.27 -0.85 18.22
N ILE A 308 13.60 -1.77 17.33
CA ILE A 308 14.30 -1.51 16.07
C ILE A 308 13.26 -1.44 14.97
N TYR A 309 13.41 -0.49 14.04
CA TYR A 309 12.48 -0.28 12.93
C TYR A 309 13.20 0.26 11.71
N SER A 310 12.67 -0.05 10.52
CA SER A 310 13.13 0.53 9.27
C SER A 310 12.37 1.83 9.02
N GLN A 311 13.06 2.86 8.54
CA GLN A 311 12.45 4.12 8.14
C GLN A 311 12.91 4.45 6.72
N SER A 312 11.95 4.70 5.83
CA SER A 312 12.21 5.08 4.44
C SER A 312 11.70 6.48 4.19
N SER A 313 12.58 7.39 3.73
CA SER A 313 12.21 8.75 3.37
C SER A 313 12.91 9.17 2.07
N THR A 314 12.20 9.98 1.27
CA THR A 314 12.67 10.37 -0.07
C THR A 314 13.42 11.68 -0.09
N LYS A 315 13.38 12.53 0.96
CA LYS A 315 13.94 13.90 0.86
C LYS A 315 14.58 14.51 2.10
N THR A 316 14.19 14.20 3.35
CA THR A 316 14.70 14.98 4.51
C THR A 316 14.83 14.25 5.85
N ALA A 317 14.20 13.09 6.05
CA ALA A 317 14.59 12.17 7.12
C ALA A 317 15.57 11.15 6.54
N PHE A 318 16.62 10.79 7.28
CA PHE A 318 17.58 9.84 6.74
C PHE A 318 16.98 8.43 6.79
N SER A 319 16.88 7.79 5.63
CA SER A 319 16.50 6.37 5.56
C SER A 319 17.47 5.52 6.37
N GLY A 320 17.00 4.45 6.98
CA GLY A 320 17.87 3.59 7.76
C GLY A 320 17.16 2.63 8.70
N LEU A 321 17.96 1.76 9.32
CA LEU A 321 17.57 1.05 10.53
C LEU A 321 17.76 1.98 11.73
N LYS A 322 16.70 2.21 12.49
CA LYS A 322 16.70 3.05 13.69
C LYS A 322 16.32 2.21 14.90
N TYR A 323 16.68 2.70 16.08
CA TYR A 323 16.23 2.13 17.35
C TYR A 323 15.66 3.21 18.25
N ILE A 324 14.73 2.81 19.11
CA ILE A 324 14.18 3.62 20.18
C ILE A 324 13.95 2.78 21.44
N SER A 325 14.24 3.31 22.62
CA SER A 325 13.96 2.63 23.89
C SER A 325 12.46 2.60 24.18
N LEU A 326 12.01 1.62 24.97
CA LEU A 326 10.59 1.49 25.33
C LEU A 326 10.02 2.71 26.09
N ASP A 327 10.89 3.47 26.76
CA ASP A 327 10.52 4.74 27.42
C ASP A 327 10.58 5.96 26.50
N GLY A 328 10.89 5.77 25.22
CA GLY A 328 10.99 6.82 24.20
C GLY A 328 12.19 7.77 24.33
N LYS A 329 13.02 7.64 25.38
CA LYS A 329 14.07 8.62 25.71
C LYS A 329 15.35 8.46 24.92
N GLN A 330 15.67 7.24 24.51
CA GLN A 330 16.92 6.91 23.81
C GLN A 330 16.58 6.49 22.39
N LYS A 331 17.16 7.16 21.41
CA LYS A 331 16.95 6.83 20.00
C LYS A 331 18.19 7.12 19.17
N GLY A 332 18.33 6.40 18.07
CA GLY A 332 19.47 6.57 17.18
C GLY A 332 19.35 5.74 15.91
N PHE A 333 20.42 5.76 15.12
CA PHE A 333 20.56 4.94 13.92
C PHE A 333 21.43 3.72 14.22
N LEU A 334 21.00 2.56 13.75
CA LEU A 334 21.85 1.38 13.52
C LEU A 334 22.56 1.51 12.18
N LEU A 335 21.81 1.83 11.13
CA LEU A 335 22.30 2.09 9.79
C LEU A 335 21.73 3.42 9.31
N TYR A 336 22.62 4.35 8.96
CA TYR A 336 22.24 5.69 8.53
C TYR A 336 22.35 5.84 7.02
N GLY A 337 21.34 6.44 6.39
CA GLY A 337 21.33 6.73 4.95
C GLY A 337 21.16 5.50 4.07
N LYS A 338 20.76 4.36 4.64
CA LYS A 338 20.54 3.09 3.93
C LYS A 338 19.06 2.86 3.71
N TYR A 339 18.66 2.46 2.51
CA TYR A 339 17.28 2.02 2.28
C TYR A 339 17.20 0.53 2.60
N ILE A 340 16.33 0.19 3.53
CA ILE A 340 16.19 -1.18 4.04
C ILE A 340 14.87 -1.71 3.52
N GLY A 341 14.94 -2.81 2.76
CA GLY A 341 13.75 -3.40 2.14
C GLY A 341 12.90 -4.17 3.14
N SER A 342 13.52 -5.05 3.92
CA SER A 342 12.94 -5.85 5.00
C SER A 342 14.06 -6.26 5.96
N PHE A 343 13.73 -6.55 7.22
CA PHE A 343 14.64 -7.15 8.18
C PHE A 343 13.94 -7.96 9.26
N ASP A 344 14.70 -8.86 9.90
CA ASP A 344 14.26 -9.61 11.07
C ASP A 344 15.38 -9.84 12.09
N ILE A 345 15.00 -10.06 13.35
CA ILE A 345 15.92 -10.21 14.49
C ILE A 345 15.61 -11.47 15.27
N LYS A 346 16.63 -12.32 15.46
CA LYS A 346 16.58 -13.47 16.37
C LYS A 346 17.79 -13.49 17.30
N GLY A 347 17.51 -13.48 18.60
CA GLY A 347 18.55 -13.40 19.62
C GLY A 347 19.36 -12.11 19.43
N ASN A 348 20.64 -12.25 19.07
CA ASN A 348 21.49 -11.13 18.70
C ASN A 348 21.82 -11.08 17.20
N THR A 349 21.19 -11.90 16.36
CA THR A 349 21.38 -11.88 14.91
C THR A 349 20.32 -11.00 14.26
N ILE A 350 20.73 -10.18 13.31
CA ILE A 350 19.83 -9.46 12.41
C ILE A 350 20.15 -9.84 10.97
N ALA A 351 19.10 -10.10 10.19
CA ALA A 351 19.17 -10.25 8.75
C ALA A 351 18.38 -9.13 8.10
N PHE A 352 18.92 -8.49 7.06
CA PHE A 352 18.27 -7.36 6.40
C PHE A 352 18.62 -7.28 4.92
N THR A 353 17.73 -6.68 4.14
CA THR A 353 17.99 -6.34 2.74
C THR A 353 18.34 -4.86 2.60
N GLU A 354 19.51 -4.57 2.04
CA GLU A 354 19.93 -3.20 1.72
C GLU A 354 19.71 -2.91 0.24
N TYR A 355 18.89 -1.91 -0.07
CA TYR A 355 18.75 -1.41 -1.42
C TYR A 355 19.87 -0.45 -1.79
N VAL A 356 20.48 -0.69 -2.94
CA VAL A 356 21.48 0.17 -3.56
C VAL A 356 21.01 0.50 -4.97
N GLY A 357 20.49 1.71 -5.13
CA GLY A 357 20.14 2.27 -6.42
C GLY A 357 21.31 3.08 -7.01
N THR A 358 21.69 2.77 -8.25
CA THR A 358 22.62 3.55 -9.07
C THR A 358 21.87 4.13 -10.28
N ARG A 359 22.51 5.02 -11.04
CA ARG A 359 21.91 5.58 -12.27
C ARG A 359 21.51 4.52 -13.31
N TYR A 360 22.09 3.32 -13.23
CA TYR A 360 21.95 2.28 -14.25
C TYR A 360 21.31 0.99 -13.72
N GLU A 361 21.35 0.76 -12.40
CA GLU A 361 20.92 -0.50 -11.79
C GLU A 361 20.40 -0.30 -10.36
N ASP A 362 19.36 -1.05 -10.04
CA ASP A 362 18.73 -1.13 -8.73
C ASP A 362 18.91 -2.54 -8.16
N ARG A 363 19.59 -2.68 -7.02
CA ARG A 363 19.93 -3.98 -6.41
C ARG A 363 19.57 -4.05 -4.93
N PHE A 364 19.25 -5.24 -4.43
CA PHE A 364 18.97 -5.50 -3.01
C PHE A 364 19.96 -6.53 -2.47
N PHE A 365 20.76 -6.15 -1.48
CA PHE A 365 21.79 -7.00 -0.90
C PHE A 365 21.30 -7.66 0.38
N LEU A 366 21.38 -8.99 0.47
CA LEU A 366 21.08 -9.72 1.71
C LEU A 366 22.30 -9.69 2.63
N LYS A 367 22.11 -9.18 3.85
CA LYS A 367 23.17 -9.01 4.83
C LYS A 367 22.78 -9.60 6.17
N PHE A 368 23.80 -10.09 6.89
CA PHE A 368 23.68 -10.54 8.27
C PHE A 368 24.59 -9.71 9.16
N ALA A 369 24.16 -9.42 10.37
CA ALA A 369 25.00 -8.78 11.37
C ALA A 369 24.61 -9.25 12.77
N LYS A 370 25.44 -8.88 13.75
CA LYS A 370 25.12 -9.05 15.17
C LYS A 370 24.74 -7.72 15.80
N LEU A 371 23.80 -7.78 16.74
CA LEU A 371 23.34 -6.64 17.53
C LEU A 371 23.96 -6.68 18.92
N GLY A 372 24.45 -5.53 19.37
CA GLY A 372 24.97 -5.33 20.71
C GLY A 372 24.36 -4.10 21.37
N VAL A 373 24.38 -4.06 22.69
CA VAL A 373 24.00 -2.89 23.50
C VAL A 373 25.21 -2.43 24.30
N LYS A 374 25.60 -1.16 24.14
CA LYS A 374 26.67 -0.53 24.93
C LYS A 374 26.15 0.74 25.57
N GLY A 375 25.86 0.67 26.87
CA GLY A 375 25.16 1.74 27.58
C GLY A 375 23.78 1.98 26.97
N ASN A 376 23.54 3.20 26.49
CA ASN A 376 22.26 3.65 25.95
C ASN A 376 22.19 3.60 24.41
N LYS A 377 23.02 2.77 23.78
CA LYS A 377 23.13 2.67 22.32
C LYS A 377 23.09 1.23 21.87
N VAL A 378 22.26 0.97 20.87
CA VAL A 378 22.30 -0.27 20.08
C VAL A 378 23.28 -0.07 18.93
N TYR A 379 24.09 -1.09 18.62
CA TYR A 379 25.06 -1.06 17.53
C TYR A 379 25.10 -2.39 16.78
N LEU A 380 25.54 -2.33 15.53
CA LEU A 380 25.83 -3.50 14.69
C LEU A 380 27.31 -3.83 14.77
N TYR A 381 27.64 -5.11 14.78
CA TYR A 381 29.00 -5.64 14.65
C TYR A 381 28.98 -6.95 13.86
N ASP A 382 30.15 -7.40 13.41
CA ASP A 382 30.31 -8.61 12.59
C ASP A 382 29.34 -8.66 11.39
N GLU A 383 29.19 -7.52 10.68
CA GLU A 383 28.41 -7.48 9.45
C GLU A 383 29.08 -8.36 8.39
N VAL A 384 28.34 -9.36 7.93
CA VAL A 384 28.72 -10.24 6.84
C VAL A 384 27.81 -9.91 5.66
N ASP A 385 28.43 -9.35 4.62
CA ASP A 385 27.83 -9.30 3.30
C ASP A 385 27.91 -10.70 2.70
N THR A 386 26.75 -11.30 2.42
CA THR A 386 26.69 -12.64 1.80
C THR A 386 27.23 -12.65 0.38
N GLY A 387 27.47 -11.47 -0.21
CA GLY A 387 27.80 -11.30 -1.61
C GLY A 387 26.60 -11.46 -2.53
N ILE A 388 25.40 -11.71 -2.00
CA ILE A 388 24.16 -11.87 -2.78
C ILE A 388 23.56 -10.46 -3.00
N SER A 389 23.65 -9.97 -4.23
CA SER A 389 23.16 -8.65 -4.68
C SER A 389 21.70 -8.63 -5.12
N GLY A 390 21.04 -9.78 -5.09
CA GLY A 390 19.59 -9.91 -5.22
C GLY A 390 19.16 -11.35 -5.31
N VAL A 391 17.98 -11.64 -4.74
CA VAL A 391 17.23 -12.87 -4.99
C VAL A 391 16.12 -12.50 -5.95
N TYR A 392 16.31 -12.76 -7.24
CA TYR A 392 15.30 -12.47 -8.25
C TYR A 392 14.54 -13.73 -8.60
N LYS A 393 13.23 -13.63 -8.67
CA LYS A 393 12.38 -14.72 -9.13
C LYS A 393 12.06 -14.51 -10.60
N VAL A 394 12.42 -15.48 -11.43
CA VAL A 394 12.27 -15.40 -12.89
C VAL A 394 11.26 -16.46 -13.34
N ALA A 395 10.16 -16.03 -13.94
CA ALA A 395 9.25 -16.94 -14.61
C ALA A 395 9.80 -17.24 -16.02
N LEU A 396 10.10 -18.51 -16.30
CA LEU A 396 10.41 -18.98 -17.65
C LEU A 396 9.12 -19.29 -18.41
N LYS A 397 9.21 -19.21 -19.74
CA LYS A 397 8.10 -19.36 -20.69
C LYS A 397 7.41 -20.74 -20.65
N ASP A 398 8.03 -21.71 -20.01
CA ASP A 398 7.60 -23.11 -19.88
C ASP A 398 7.12 -23.48 -18.47
N GLU A 399 6.58 -22.50 -17.73
CA GLU A 399 6.09 -22.62 -16.34
C GLU A 399 7.19 -23.02 -15.32
N LYS A 400 8.46 -23.05 -15.75
CA LYS A 400 9.58 -23.21 -14.83
C LYS A 400 9.88 -21.90 -14.16
N THR A 401 10.05 -21.93 -12.84
CA THR A 401 10.54 -20.77 -12.11
C THR A 401 12.03 -20.96 -11.87
N VAL A 402 12.82 -19.92 -12.02
CA VAL A 402 14.23 -19.96 -11.64
C VAL A 402 14.47 -18.83 -10.68
N PHE A 403 15.10 -19.16 -9.55
CA PHE A 403 15.67 -18.12 -8.71
C PHE A 403 17.05 -17.80 -9.24
N LEU A 404 17.22 -16.53 -9.58
CA LEU A 404 18.47 -15.95 -9.97
C LEU A 404 19.05 -15.26 -8.73
N LEU A 405 19.98 -15.94 -8.07
CA LEU A 405 20.84 -15.26 -7.11
C LEU A 405 21.92 -14.57 -7.95
N ILE A 406 21.96 -13.25 -7.91
CA ILE A 406 23.02 -12.50 -8.58
C ILE A 406 24.02 -12.11 -7.52
N ASP A 407 25.24 -12.63 -7.57
CA ASP A 407 26.27 -12.16 -6.67
C ASP A 407 26.73 -10.73 -7.02
N LYS A 408 27.54 -10.14 -6.15
CA LYS A 408 28.13 -8.80 -6.31
C LYS A 408 28.93 -8.61 -7.61
N ASP A 409 29.44 -9.69 -8.20
CA ASP A 409 30.25 -9.67 -9.42
C ASP A 409 29.38 -9.89 -10.68
N GLY A 410 28.06 -9.95 -10.52
CA GLY A 410 27.10 -10.16 -11.60
C GLY A 410 26.96 -11.62 -12.01
N LYS A 411 27.56 -12.54 -11.25
CA LYS A 411 27.44 -13.97 -11.50
C LYS A 411 26.07 -14.44 -11.06
N SER A 412 25.41 -15.06 -12.01
CA SER A 412 24.07 -15.60 -11.87
C SER A 412 24.14 -17.05 -11.42
N TYR A 413 23.54 -17.35 -10.27
CA TYR A 413 23.33 -18.70 -9.80
C TYR A 413 21.88 -19.06 -10.06
N LEU A 414 21.67 -20.01 -10.96
CA LEU A 414 20.36 -20.50 -11.34
C LEU A 414 20.00 -21.67 -10.44
N SER A 415 18.95 -21.51 -9.63
CA SER A 415 18.27 -22.65 -9.01
C SER A 415 17.08 -23.03 -9.88
N LEU A 416 17.25 -24.07 -10.70
CA LEU A 416 16.22 -24.57 -11.63
C LEU A 416 15.08 -25.24 -10.87
N TYR A 417 13.85 -24.75 -11.06
CA TYR A 417 12.63 -25.38 -10.59
C TYR A 417 11.82 -25.94 -11.77
N SER A 418 11.38 -27.20 -11.67
CA SER A 418 10.40 -27.78 -12.59
C SER A 418 9.09 -27.96 -11.85
N LEU A 419 8.02 -27.29 -12.28
CA LEU A 419 6.67 -27.67 -11.87
C LEU A 419 6.40 -29.07 -12.42
N GLY A 420 6.32 -30.06 -11.53
CA GLY A 420 5.90 -31.40 -11.92
C GLY A 420 4.44 -31.36 -12.36
N THR A 421 4.16 -31.70 -13.61
CA THR A 421 2.78 -31.98 -14.03
C THR A 421 2.32 -33.23 -13.30
N TRP A 422 1.19 -33.13 -12.61
CA TRP A 422 0.56 -34.23 -11.90
C TRP A 422 0.12 -35.30 -12.92
N SER A 423 0.87 -36.40 -13.04
CA SER A 423 0.35 -37.65 -13.61
C SER A 423 0.27 -38.69 -12.50
N LEU A 424 -0.92 -39.25 -12.31
CA LEU A 424 -1.20 -40.31 -11.34
C LEU A 424 -0.16 -41.44 -11.43
N GLY A 425 0.59 -41.62 -10.34
CA GLY A 425 1.41 -42.80 -10.08
C GLY A 425 2.86 -42.70 -10.58
N THR A 426 3.75 -42.17 -9.75
CA THR A 426 5.05 -42.74 -9.35
C THR A 426 5.89 -41.66 -8.65
N SER A 427 6.47 -42.02 -7.51
CA SER A 427 7.44 -41.20 -6.78
C SER A 427 8.67 -40.93 -7.65
N SER A 428 9.01 -39.67 -7.91
CA SER A 428 10.35 -39.31 -8.40
C SER A 428 10.90 -38.12 -7.61
N LEU A 429 12.17 -38.26 -7.24
CA LEU A 429 12.95 -37.30 -6.45
C LEU A 429 13.11 -35.98 -7.21
N VAL A 430 12.95 -34.87 -6.48
CA VAL A 430 13.39 -33.54 -6.90
C VAL A 430 14.93 -33.51 -6.83
N THR A 431 15.60 -33.42 -7.96
CA THR A 431 17.05 -33.15 -8.03
C THR A 431 17.28 -31.68 -8.37
N SER A 432 17.75 -30.88 -7.40
CA SER A 432 18.30 -29.55 -7.67
C SER A 432 19.70 -29.70 -8.24
N SER A 433 19.97 -29.12 -9.41
CA SER A 433 21.33 -28.96 -9.95
C SER A 433 21.65 -27.47 -10.08
N ILE A 434 22.79 -27.06 -9.55
CA ILE A 434 23.34 -25.71 -9.73
C ILE A 434 23.92 -25.65 -11.14
N VAL A 435 23.32 -24.87 -12.02
CA VAL A 435 23.87 -24.60 -13.36
C VAL A 435 24.43 -23.18 -13.37
N THR A 436 25.73 -23.05 -13.58
CA THR A 436 26.38 -21.75 -13.82
C THR A 436 26.28 -21.43 -15.31
N SER A 437 25.53 -20.39 -15.71
CA SER A 437 25.53 -19.89 -17.10
C SER A 437 26.10 -18.46 -17.19
N SER A 438 26.59 -18.09 -18.38
CA SER A 438 27.21 -16.80 -18.66
C SER A 438 26.18 -15.70 -18.97
N GLN A 439 26.58 -14.46 -18.70
CA GLN A 439 25.78 -13.22 -18.66
C GLN A 439 24.97 -12.87 -19.94
N SER A 440 25.30 -13.41 -21.11
CA SER A 440 24.65 -13.06 -22.39
C SER A 440 23.23 -13.60 -22.56
N ASP A 441 22.84 -14.63 -21.82
CA ASP A 441 21.57 -15.34 -22.03
C ASP A 441 20.43 -14.83 -21.13
N LEU A 442 20.74 -13.97 -20.14
CA LEU A 442 19.81 -13.54 -19.08
C LEU A 442 19.30 -12.10 -19.25
N THR A 443 19.92 -11.30 -20.12
CA THR A 443 19.60 -9.86 -20.30
C THR A 443 18.24 -9.58 -20.96
N ASN A 444 17.53 -10.60 -21.43
CA ASN A 444 16.25 -10.47 -22.14
C ASN A 444 15.02 -10.92 -21.32
N ILE A 445 15.17 -11.27 -20.03
CA ILE A 445 14.09 -11.90 -19.25
C ILE A 445 13.45 -10.96 -18.22
N PHE A 446 14.11 -9.87 -17.84
CA PHE A 446 13.62 -8.96 -16.79
C PHE A 446 13.09 -7.65 -17.35
N THR A 447 11.89 -7.26 -16.91
CA THR A 447 11.40 -5.87 -17.05
C THR A 447 11.29 -5.20 -15.69
N TRP A 448 11.46 -3.88 -15.65
CA TRP A 448 11.54 -3.05 -14.44
C TRP A 448 10.31 -3.11 -13.50
N ASN A 449 9.24 -3.82 -13.91
CA ASN A 449 7.96 -3.92 -13.20
C ASN A 449 7.80 -5.21 -12.38
N ASP A 450 8.73 -6.16 -12.46
CA ASP A 450 8.68 -7.39 -11.67
C ASP A 450 9.40 -7.17 -10.34
N ARG A 451 8.69 -6.69 -9.32
CA ARG A 451 9.18 -6.64 -7.94
C ARG A 451 8.63 -7.84 -7.19
N VAL A 452 9.51 -8.54 -6.48
CA VAL A 452 9.18 -9.65 -5.59
C VAL A 452 9.31 -9.12 -4.18
N GLY A 453 8.21 -9.03 -3.44
CA GLY A 453 8.23 -8.86 -2.00
C GLY A 453 8.95 -10.07 -1.38
N ILE A 454 10.07 -9.80 -0.72
CA ILE A 454 10.78 -10.79 0.09
C ILE A 454 10.55 -10.41 1.54
N ASP A 455 9.76 -11.21 2.25
CA ASP A 455 9.74 -11.16 3.70
C ASP A 455 10.76 -12.19 4.24
N ILE A 456 11.48 -11.79 5.28
CA ILE A 456 12.59 -12.57 5.85
C ILE A 456 12.20 -12.94 7.27
N ASP A 457 12.20 -14.24 7.59
CA ASP A 457 12.17 -14.75 8.97
C ASP A 457 13.46 -15.54 9.19
N VAL A 458 14.11 -15.34 10.34
CA VAL A 458 15.37 -16.02 10.67
C VAL A 458 15.27 -16.66 12.05
N ASN A 459 15.69 -17.93 12.15
CA ASN A 459 15.96 -18.58 13.42
C ASN A 459 17.44 -18.99 13.55
N ASP A 460 17.82 -19.67 14.64
CA ASP A 460 19.23 -20.01 14.90
C ASP A 460 19.86 -20.98 13.88
N LYS A 461 19.03 -21.65 13.07
CA LYS A 461 19.46 -22.65 12.09
C LYS A 461 19.02 -22.35 10.67
N TYR A 462 17.95 -21.60 10.48
CA TYR A 462 17.30 -21.45 9.19
C TYR A 462 16.97 -19.99 8.84
N LEU A 463 17.13 -19.67 7.56
CA LEU A 463 16.60 -18.47 6.89
C LEU A 463 15.34 -18.87 6.13
N VAL A 464 14.23 -18.21 6.39
CA VAL A 464 12.98 -18.37 5.65
C VAL A 464 12.76 -17.17 4.76
N LEU A 465 12.59 -17.42 3.47
CA LEU A 465 12.22 -16.42 2.47
C LEU A 465 10.79 -16.65 2.03
N LEU A 466 9.95 -15.63 2.17
CA LEU A 466 8.60 -15.63 1.62
C LEU A 466 8.59 -14.82 0.32
N SER A 467 8.05 -15.40 -0.75
CA SER A 467 7.95 -14.76 -2.08
C SER A 467 6.63 -15.11 -2.76
N ARG A 468 6.26 -14.37 -3.81
CA ARG A 468 5.05 -14.60 -4.61
C ARG A 468 5.34 -14.90 -6.09
N VAL A 469 4.56 -15.77 -6.72
CA VAL A 469 4.63 -16.17 -8.16
C VAL A 469 3.24 -16.21 -8.74
N ASN A 470 2.98 -15.40 -9.77
CA ASN A 470 1.72 -15.47 -10.53
C ASN A 470 0.49 -15.54 -9.61
N GLY A 471 0.47 -14.71 -8.56
CA GLY A 471 -0.57 -14.71 -7.54
C GLY A 471 -0.42 -15.69 -6.36
N ASN A 472 0.45 -16.70 -6.42
CA ASN A 472 0.62 -17.77 -5.41
C ASN A 472 1.84 -17.55 -4.48
N GLY A 473 1.68 -17.83 -3.19
CA GLY A 473 2.77 -17.77 -2.21
C GLY A 473 3.74 -18.94 -2.27
N VAL A 474 5.02 -18.66 -2.02
CA VAL A 474 6.08 -19.65 -1.87
C VAL A 474 6.90 -19.31 -0.62
N ILE A 475 7.10 -20.30 0.25
CA ILE A 475 7.95 -20.24 1.44
C ILE A 475 9.15 -21.14 1.19
N GLU A 476 10.36 -20.60 1.27
CA GLU A 476 11.61 -21.35 1.13
C GLU A 476 12.43 -21.25 2.41
N ILE A 477 12.97 -22.38 2.86
CA ILE A 477 13.77 -22.48 4.09
C ILE A 477 15.19 -22.91 3.70
N PHE A 478 16.18 -22.14 4.14
CA PHE A 478 17.62 -22.36 3.90
C PHE A 478 18.31 -22.63 5.23
N ASP A 479 19.28 -23.53 5.26
CA ASP A 479 20.16 -23.70 6.42
C ASP A 479 21.17 -22.55 6.48
N LEU A 480 21.29 -21.87 7.62
CA LEU A 480 22.17 -20.70 7.77
C LEU A 480 23.66 -21.06 7.77
N SER A 481 24.03 -22.31 8.07
CA SER A 481 25.43 -22.73 8.11
C SER A 481 25.97 -23.06 6.72
N THR A 482 25.12 -23.58 5.84
CA THR A 482 25.50 -23.99 4.48
C THR A 482 24.94 -23.09 3.38
N PHE A 483 23.93 -22.27 3.70
CA PHE A 483 23.09 -21.55 2.73
C PHE A 483 22.40 -22.45 1.70
N GLU A 484 22.27 -23.75 1.99
CA GLU A 484 21.54 -24.68 1.13
C GLU A 484 20.05 -24.67 1.44
N LYS A 485 19.20 -24.74 0.40
CA LYS A 485 17.75 -24.85 0.56
C LYS A 485 17.40 -26.22 1.15
N VAL A 486 16.74 -26.23 2.30
CA VAL A 486 16.34 -27.44 3.02
C VAL A 486 14.87 -27.79 2.86
N ARG A 487 14.00 -26.81 2.59
CA ARG A 487 12.55 -27.05 2.42
C ARG A 487 11.89 -25.96 1.58
N GLU A 488 10.79 -26.31 0.91
CA GLU A 488 9.94 -25.39 0.16
C GLU A 488 8.45 -25.75 0.36
N VAL A 489 7.59 -24.74 0.44
CA VAL A 489 6.13 -24.86 0.44
C VAL A 489 5.57 -23.90 -0.63
N THR A 490 4.75 -24.42 -1.54
CA THR A 490 4.14 -23.64 -2.65
C THR A 490 2.62 -23.51 -2.45
N ASN A 491 1.99 -22.62 -3.23
CA ASN A 491 0.55 -22.32 -3.18
C ASN A 491 0.05 -21.83 -1.83
N VAL A 492 0.90 -21.13 -1.07
CA VAL A 492 0.53 -20.56 0.22
C VAL A 492 -0.32 -19.31 0.00
N GLY A 493 -1.44 -19.19 0.72
CA GLY A 493 -2.17 -17.95 0.86
C GLY A 493 -1.34 -16.94 1.66
N VAL A 494 -0.54 -16.09 1.02
CA VAL A 494 0.34 -15.16 1.75
C VAL A 494 -0.45 -13.95 2.27
N ALA A 495 -0.86 -14.01 3.53
CA ALA A 495 -0.93 -12.81 4.36
C ALA A 495 0.48 -12.51 4.88
N PHE A 496 0.96 -11.28 4.72
CA PHE A 496 2.29 -10.84 5.18
C PHE A 496 2.34 -10.75 6.72
N SER A 497 2.41 -11.90 7.38
CA SER A 497 3.09 -12.14 8.65
C SER A 497 2.97 -13.64 8.98
N VAL A 498 4.02 -14.42 8.77
CA VAL A 498 4.12 -15.78 9.33
C VAL A 498 5.23 -15.74 10.37
N LYS A 499 4.93 -16.21 11.59
CA LYS A 499 5.88 -16.24 12.70
C LYS A 499 6.16 -17.70 13.00
N PHE A 500 7.36 -18.20 12.72
CA PHE A 500 7.69 -19.60 12.98
C PHE A 500 8.22 -19.79 14.40
N SER A 501 7.62 -20.72 15.16
CA SER A 501 8.12 -21.19 16.45
C SER A 501 8.70 -22.59 16.35
N GLU A 502 9.56 -22.93 17.31
CA GLU A 502 10.26 -24.21 17.35
C GLU A 502 9.24 -25.35 17.55
N GLY A 503 9.01 -26.14 16.50
CA GLY A 503 8.04 -27.25 16.52
C GLY A 503 6.80 -27.06 15.63
N ASP A 504 6.66 -25.93 14.93
CA ASP A 504 5.54 -25.73 14.02
C ASP A 504 5.66 -26.67 12.80
N ILE A 505 4.86 -27.73 12.82
CA ILE A 505 4.58 -28.56 11.65
C ILE A 505 3.63 -27.76 10.78
N ILE A 506 4.13 -27.20 9.67
CA ILE A 506 3.30 -26.67 8.59
C ILE A 506 2.51 -27.85 8.01
N THR A 507 1.28 -28.06 8.47
CA THR A 507 0.28 -28.85 7.78
C THR A 507 -0.39 -27.91 6.78
N GLY A 508 -0.23 -28.18 5.50
CA GLY A 508 -0.87 -27.39 4.45
C GLY A 508 -2.37 -27.63 4.46
N ASP A 509 -3.11 -26.56 4.76
CA ASP A 509 -4.46 -26.28 4.26
C ASP A 509 -4.56 -24.77 4.01
#